data_AF-A0A1F3SP07-F1
#
_entry.id   AF-A0A1F3SP07-F1
#
_cell.length_a   1.000
_cell.length_b   1.000
_cell.length_c   1.000
_cell.angle_alpha   90.00
_cell.angle_beta   90.00
_cell.angle_gamma   90.00
#
_symmetry.space_group_name_H-M   'P 1'
#
loop_
_entity.id
_entity.type
_entity.pdbx_description
1 polymer ?
#
loop_
_entity_poly.entity_id
_entity_poly.type
_entity_poly.pdbx_seq_one_letter_code
_entity_poly.pdbx_strand_id
1 'polypeptide(L)'
;MGGALLPALGLEVRSTVDIDLVGCGKKEMGQTLEIMKIAEDLGLPIDTINQAATYFLNKVGYKKNDLILLYKGRKAKIYRPSLELYWKLKLNRLSETDAKDCYHYFNYCLENNDLFDKRKFLKRLNLLIESESSRDKSIRLLQLKKQLLEK
;
A
#
# COMPACT_ATOMS: atom_id res chain seq x y z
N MET A 1 -3.66 1.68 -4.51
CA MET A 1 -3.13 1.37 -3.16
C MET A 1 -4.04 0.31 -2.52
N GLY A 2 -4.00 0.14 -1.19
CA GLY A 2 -4.92 -0.72 -0.46
C GLY A 2 -5.03 -2.14 -0.99
N GLY A 3 -6.24 -2.68 -1.05
CA GLY A 3 -6.46 -4.09 -1.39
C GLY A 3 -6.09 -4.45 -2.82
N ALA A 4 -6.27 -3.52 -3.75
CA ALA A 4 -6.01 -3.76 -5.17
C ALA A 4 -4.53 -3.74 -5.53
N LEU A 5 -3.65 -3.26 -4.64
CA LEU A 5 -2.23 -3.09 -4.97
C LEU A 5 -1.55 -4.42 -5.30
N LEU A 6 -1.69 -5.43 -4.44
CA LEU A 6 -0.98 -6.70 -4.62
C LEU A 6 -1.44 -7.42 -5.91
N PRO A 7 -2.75 -7.54 -6.19
CA PRO A 7 -3.23 -8.06 -7.47
C PRO A 7 -2.73 -7.28 -8.69
N ALA A 8 -2.68 -5.93 -8.60
CA ALA A 8 -2.16 -5.10 -9.68
C ALA A 8 -0.66 -5.31 -9.96
N LEU A 9 0.07 -5.97 -9.05
CA LEU A 9 1.47 -6.37 -9.20
C LEU A 9 1.61 -7.83 -9.65
N GLY A 10 0.50 -8.53 -9.93
CA GLY A 10 0.48 -9.95 -10.27
C GLY A 10 0.63 -10.88 -9.06
N LEU A 11 0.44 -10.38 -7.83
CA LEU A 11 0.54 -11.20 -6.62
C LEU A 11 -0.83 -11.76 -6.23
N GLU A 12 -0.98 -13.08 -6.32
CA GLU A 12 -2.22 -13.81 -6.00
C GLU A 12 -2.38 -14.07 -4.49
N VAL A 13 -2.39 -13.00 -3.70
CA VAL A 13 -2.48 -13.08 -2.22
C VAL A 13 -3.92 -13.01 -1.72
N ARG A 14 -4.75 -12.18 -2.38
CA ARG A 14 -6.18 -12.01 -2.12
C ARG A 14 -6.85 -11.26 -3.26
N SER A 15 -8.17 -11.36 -3.37
CA SER A 15 -8.98 -10.50 -4.25
C SER A 15 -9.55 -9.31 -3.48
N THR A 16 -9.94 -8.27 -4.23
CA THR A 16 -10.68 -7.12 -3.73
C THR A 16 -11.64 -6.66 -4.80
N VAL A 17 -12.75 -6.03 -4.40
CA VAL A 17 -13.74 -5.51 -5.34
C VAL A 17 -13.49 -4.03 -5.62
N ASP A 18 -12.91 -3.31 -4.65
CA ASP A 18 -12.61 -1.88 -4.74
C ASP A 18 -11.15 -1.58 -5.07
N ILE A 19 -10.94 -0.42 -5.69
CA ILE A 19 -9.65 0.12 -6.11
C ILE A 19 -9.44 1.46 -5.43
N ASP A 20 -8.46 1.50 -4.52
CA ASP A 20 -8.00 2.74 -3.91
C ASP A 20 -7.12 3.54 -4.90
N LEU A 21 -7.69 4.60 -5.48
CA LEU A 21 -6.98 5.54 -6.35
C LEU A 21 -6.94 6.93 -5.70
N VAL A 22 -5.77 7.54 -5.66
CA VAL A 22 -5.56 8.88 -5.09
C VAL A 22 -4.83 9.75 -6.10
N GLY A 23 -5.39 10.91 -6.41
CA GLY A 23 -4.72 11.90 -7.26
C GLY A 23 -3.43 12.43 -6.62
N CYS A 24 -2.36 12.57 -7.41
CA CYS A 24 -1.06 13.03 -6.90
C CYS A 24 -0.99 14.56 -6.65
N GLY A 25 -2.04 15.31 -6.99
CA GLY A 25 -2.13 16.75 -6.85
C GLY A 25 -3.59 17.22 -6.86
N LYS A 26 -3.80 18.51 -6.56
CA LYS A 26 -5.16 19.09 -6.48
C LYS A 26 -5.94 18.91 -7.78
N LYS A 27 -5.26 19.05 -8.93
CA LYS A 27 -5.86 18.85 -10.25
C LYS A 27 -6.32 17.41 -10.43
N GLU A 28 -5.44 16.45 -10.16
CA GLU A 28 -5.70 15.02 -10.33
C GLU A 28 -6.78 14.53 -9.35
N MET A 29 -6.80 15.05 -8.12
CA MET A 29 -7.86 14.77 -7.15
C MET A 29 -9.24 15.24 -7.65
N GLY A 30 -9.28 16.32 -8.43
CA GLY A 30 -10.50 16.83 -9.07
C GLY A 30 -11.05 15.93 -10.18
N GLN A 31 -10.31 14.92 -10.64
CA GLN A 31 -10.72 14.01 -11.71
C GLN A 31 -11.47 12.76 -11.22
N THR A 32 -11.82 12.70 -9.93
CA THR A 32 -12.47 11.53 -9.33
C THR A 32 -13.76 11.13 -10.07
N LEU A 33 -14.58 12.10 -10.48
CA LEU A 33 -15.80 11.84 -11.24
C LEU A 33 -15.53 11.24 -12.62
N GLU A 34 -14.46 11.66 -13.30
CA GLU A 34 -14.04 11.09 -14.60
C GLU A 34 -13.62 9.63 -14.43
N ILE A 35 -12.93 9.30 -13.33
CA ILE A 35 -12.50 7.94 -13.02
C ILE A 35 -13.70 7.04 -12.68
N MET A 36 -14.66 7.55 -11.90
CA MET A 36 -15.91 6.83 -11.61
C MET A 36 -16.72 6.56 -12.88
N LYS A 37 -16.78 7.52 -13.79
CA LYS A 37 -17.40 7.33 -15.11
C LYS A 37 -16.70 6.24 -15.92
N ILE A 38 -15.36 6.20 -15.90
CA ILE A 38 -14.62 5.11 -16.55
C ILE A 38 -15.00 3.74 -15.95
N ALA A 39 -15.18 3.64 -14.63
CA ALA A 39 -15.61 2.41 -13.99
C ALA A 39 -17.02 2.00 -14.44
N GLU A 40 -17.96 2.95 -14.46
CA GLU A 40 -19.33 2.75 -14.95
C GLU A 40 -19.37 2.31 -16.43
N ASP A 41 -18.60 2.98 -17.30
CA ASP A 41 -18.48 2.63 -18.73
C ASP A 41 -17.91 1.21 -18.95
N LEU A 42 -17.15 0.69 -17.98
CA LEU A 42 -16.63 -0.69 -17.98
C LEU A 42 -17.60 -1.71 -17.35
N GLY A 43 -18.81 -1.28 -16.96
CA GLY A 43 -19.81 -2.13 -16.29
C GLY A 43 -19.50 -2.41 -14.82
N LEU A 44 -18.61 -1.63 -14.20
CA LEU A 44 -18.28 -1.74 -12.79
C LEU A 44 -19.12 -0.76 -11.95
N PRO A 45 -19.55 -1.16 -10.74
CA PRO A 45 -20.18 -0.24 -9.79
C PRO A 45 -19.28 0.97 -9.49
N ILE A 46 -19.84 2.17 -9.35
CA ILE A 46 -19.05 3.40 -9.12
C ILE A 46 -18.26 3.37 -7.80
N ASP A 47 -18.74 2.64 -6.81
CA ASP A 47 -18.11 2.39 -5.51
C ASP A 47 -16.89 1.45 -5.61
N THR A 48 -16.65 0.86 -6.79
CA THR A 48 -15.35 0.26 -7.15
C THR A 48 -14.21 1.26 -7.00
N ILE A 49 -14.45 2.57 -7.18
CA ILE A 49 -13.42 3.59 -7.00
C ILE A 49 -13.48 4.17 -5.58
N ASN A 50 -12.58 3.73 -4.72
CA ASN A 50 -12.53 4.12 -3.31
C ASN A 50 -11.54 5.27 -3.07
N GLN A 51 -11.99 6.29 -2.34
CA GLN A 51 -11.20 7.47 -1.95
C GLN A 51 -10.75 7.46 -0.48
N ALA A 52 -11.07 6.41 0.29
CA ALA A 52 -10.69 6.31 1.71
C ALA A 52 -9.17 6.38 1.90
N ALA A 53 -8.40 5.85 0.95
CA ALA A 53 -6.95 5.95 0.98
C ALA A 53 -6.43 7.40 0.99
N THR A 54 -7.17 8.38 0.45
CA THR A 54 -6.81 9.80 0.47
C THR A 54 -6.67 10.34 1.89
N TYR A 55 -7.58 9.95 2.80
CA TYR A 55 -7.54 10.35 4.21
C TYR A 55 -6.26 9.85 4.90
N PHE A 56 -5.94 8.56 4.75
CA PHE A 56 -4.77 7.96 5.37
C PHE A 56 -3.46 8.51 4.79
N LEU A 57 -3.44 8.75 3.48
CA LEU A 57 -2.29 9.33 2.81
C LEU A 57 -2.01 10.76 3.31
N ASN A 58 -3.06 11.56 3.50
CA ASN A 58 -2.95 12.91 4.07
C ASN A 58 -2.44 12.87 5.52
N LYS A 59 -2.93 11.93 6.33
CA LYS A 59 -2.51 11.78 7.73
C LYS A 59 -1.05 11.36 7.89
N VAL A 60 -0.59 10.43 7.04
CA VAL A 60 0.79 9.92 7.09
C VAL A 60 1.77 10.90 6.43
N GLY A 61 1.31 11.66 5.43
CA GLY A 61 2.15 12.46 4.56
C GLY A 61 3.02 11.61 3.65
N TYR A 62 3.34 12.10 2.47
CA TYR A 62 4.27 11.44 1.56
C TYR A 62 5.03 12.46 0.72
N LYS A 63 6.19 12.04 0.19
CA LYS A 63 6.98 12.80 -0.77
C LYS A 63 6.84 12.18 -2.15
N LYS A 64 7.12 12.94 -3.21
CA LYS A 64 7.08 12.42 -4.59
C LYS A 64 7.96 11.18 -4.79
N ASN A 65 9.10 11.09 -4.09
CA ASN A 65 10.01 9.95 -4.15
C ASN A 65 9.49 8.71 -3.39
N ASP A 66 8.39 8.84 -2.66
CA ASP A 66 7.66 7.70 -2.09
C ASP A 66 6.72 7.06 -3.12
N LEU A 67 6.67 7.56 -4.37
CA LEU A 67 5.86 6.99 -5.44
C LEU A 67 6.77 6.37 -6.50
N ILE A 68 6.51 5.10 -6.80
CA ILE A 68 7.23 4.34 -7.81
C ILE A 68 6.29 4.15 -9.00
N LEU A 69 6.76 4.44 -10.21
CA LEU A 69 5.98 4.30 -11.43
C LEU A 69 5.63 2.83 -11.63
N LEU A 70 4.33 2.52 -11.66
CA LEU A 70 3.82 1.18 -11.94
C LEU A 70 3.46 1.05 -13.42
N TYR A 71 2.78 2.07 -13.97
CA TYR A 71 2.34 2.06 -15.35
C TYR A 71 2.37 3.47 -15.96
N LYS A 72 2.74 3.56 -17.24
CA LYS A 72 2.76 4.81 -18.00
C LYS A 72 1.99 4.63 -19.31
N GLY A 73 0.77 5.14 -19.34
CA GLY A 73 -0.04 5.23 -20.54
C GLY A 73 0.08 6.58 -21.24
N ARG A 74 -0.70 6.76 -22.32
CA ARG A 74 -0.78 8.03 -23.06
C ARG A 74 -1.45 9.15 -22.26
N LYS A 75 -2.48 8.80 -21.47
CA LYS A 75 -3.31 9.77 -20.72
C LYS A 75 -3.04 9.81 -19.22
N ALA A 76 -2.43 8.75 -18.66
CA ALA A 76 -2.26 8.61 -17.22
C ALA A 76 -0.93 7.92 -16.87
N LYS A 77 -0.42 8.26 -15.68
CA LYS A 77 0.64 7.51 -15.00
C LYS A 77 0.05 6.96 -13.71
N ILE A 78 0.22 5.67 -13.49
CA ILE A 78 -0.19 4.99 -12.27
C ILE A 78 1.06 4.72 -11.45
N TYR A 79 0.99 5.03 -10.17
CA TYR A 79 2.08 4.84 -9.22
C TYR A 79 1.65 3.87 -8.14
N ARG A 80 2.63 3.13 -7.62
CA ARG A 80 2.53 2.39 -6.37
C ARG A 80 3.33 3.09 -5.27
N PRO A 81 2.99 2.91 -3.99
CA PRO A 81 3.78 3.46 -2.89
C PRO A 81 5.14 2.76 -2.80
N SER A 82 6.18 3.45 -2.34
CA SER A 82 7.41 2.81 -1.87
C SER A 82 7.10 1.84 -0.74
N LEU A 83 8.00 0.90 -0.46
CA LEU A 83 7.88 0.02 0.71
C LEU A 83 7.69 0.83 2.01
N GLU A 84 8.41 1.96 2.14
CA GLU A 84 8.31 2.84 3.31
C GLU A 84 6.92 3.45 3.47
N LEU A 85 6.35 3.98 2.39
CA LEU A 85 5.02 4.55 2.41
C LEU A 85 3.94 3.49 2.63
N TYR A 86 4.07 2.34 1.96
CA TYR A 86 3.13 1.23 2.12
C TYR A 86 3.03 0.77 3.57
N TRP A 87 4.17 0.58 4.23
CA TRP A 87 4.21 0.17 5.63
C TRP A 87 3.70 1.26 6.56
N LYS A 88 3.98 2.55 6.30
CA LYS A 88 3.38 3.64 7.10
C LYS A 88 1.86 3.58 7.11
N LEU A 89 1.25 3.25 5.96
CA LEU A 89 -0.20 3.15 5.83
C LEU A 89 -0.78 1.93 6.56
N LYS A 90 -0.02 0.82 6.65
CA LYS A 90 -0.54 -0.46 7.16
C LYS A 90 -0.14 -0.81 8.58
N LEU A 91 1.09 -0.53 9.00
CA LEU A 91 1.62 -1.00 10.29
C LEU A 91 0.91 -0.40 11.51
N ASN A 92 0.28 0.77 11.38
CA ASN A 92 -0.46 1.35 12.49
C ASN A 92 -1.69 0.51 12.88
N ARG A 93 -2.40 -0.06 11.89
CA ARG A 93 -3.55 -0.95 12.11
C ARG A 93 -3.12 -2.40 12.30
N LEU A 94 -2.24 -2.88 11.42
CA LEU A 94 -1.72 -4.25 11.34
C LEU A 94 -2.75 -5.34 11.69
N SER A 95 -3.83 -5.40 10.90
CA SER A 95 -4.69 -6.59 10.87
C SER A 95 -3.91 -7.83 10.36
N GLU A 96 -4.50 -9.01 10.45
CA GLU A 96 -3.91 -10.22 9.86
C GLU A 96 -3.64 -10.06 8.36
N THR A 97 -4.59 -9.47 7.64
CA THR A 97 -4.44 -9.18 6.21
C THR A 97 -3.35 -8.15 5.96
N ASP A 98 -3.23 -7.13 6.80
CA ASP A 98 -2.15 -6.14 6.67
C ASP A 98 -0.78 -6.78 6.90
N ALA A 99 -0.65 -7.72 7.83
CA ALA A 99 0.62 -8.42 8.08
C ALA A 99 1.03 -9.26 6.85
N LYS A 100 0.09 -10.04 6.29
CA LYS A 100 0.31 -10.80 5.04
C LYS A 100 0.70 -9.87 3.90
N ASP A 101 -0.08 -8.81 3.68
CA ASP A 101 0.16 -7.84 2.63
C ASP A 101 1.54 -7.15 2.76
N CYS A 102 1.96 -6.80 3.99
CA CYS A 102 3.27 -6.20 4.25
C CYS A 102 4.41 -7.17 3.91
N TYR A 103 4.26 -8.45 4.24
CA TYR A 103 5.24 -9.48 3.92
C TYR A 103 5.36 -9.70 2.40
N HIS A 104 4.24 -9.90 1.70
CA HIS A 104 4.27 -10.12 0.26
C HIS A 104 4.78 -8.89 -0.50
N TYR A 105 4.40 -7.68 -0.07
CA TYR A 105 4.92 -6.47 -0.70
C TYR A 105 6.41 -6.26 -0.46
N PHE A 106 6.91 -6.61 0.73
CA PHE A 106 8.35 -6.60 1.01
C PHE A 106 9.12 -7.54 0.07
N ASN A 107 8.63 -8.77 -0.11
CA ASN A 107 9.26 -9.74 -1.01
C ASN A 107 9.24 -9.26 -2.46
N TYR A 108 8.11 -8.73 -2.93
CA TYR A 108 8.02 -8.13 -4.25
C TYR A 108 9.05 -7.01 -4.44
N CYS A 109 9.19 -6.11 -3.46
CA CYS A 109 10.18 -5.04 -3.50
C CYS A 109 11.62 -5.57 -3.55
N LEU A 110 11.94 -6.62 -2.80
CA LEU A 110 13.25 -7.28 -2.86
C LEU A 110 13.51 -7.88 -4.25
N GLU A 111 12.58 -8.67 -4.77
CA GLU A 111 12.70 -9.37 -6.05
C GLU A 111 12.81 -8.40 -7.24
N ASN A 112 12.20 -7.23 -7.13
CA ASN A 112 12.24 -6.19 -8.15
C ASN A 112 13.38 -5.18 -7.96
N ASN A 113 14.30 -5.40 -7.01
CA ASN A 113 15.42 -4.51 -6.70
C ASN A 113 14.99 -3.05 -6.39
N ASP A 114 13.86 -2.89 -5.69
CA ASP A 114 13.46 -1.58 -5.21
C ASP A 114 14.49 -1.01 -4.23
N LEU A 115 14.78 0.28 -4.35
CA LEU A 115 15.70 0.96 -3.45
C LEU A 115 15.05 1.21 -2.08
N PHE A 116 15.48 0.48 -1.06
CA PHE A 116 15.04 0.70 0.31
C PHE A 116 16.05 0.19 1.35
N ASP A 117 16.10 0.81 2.53
CA ASP A 117 17.04 0.43 3.60
C ASP A 117 16.42 -0.59 4.56
N LYS A 118 16.68 -1.89 4.33
CA LYS A 118 16.20 -3.00 5.17
C LYS A 118 16.51 -2.80 6.66
N ARG A 119 17.66 -2.21 7.02
CA ARG A 119 18.04 -1.99 8.44
C ARG A 119 17.14 -0.95 9.08
N LYS A 120 16.84 0.14 8.36
CA LYS A 120 15.89 1.17 8.81
C LYS A 120 14.49 0.58 9.05
N PHE A 121 14.04 -0.35 8.20
CA PHE A 121 12.77 -1.04 8.38
C PHE A 121 12.74 -1.92 9.63
N LEU A 122 13.73 -2.78 9.80
CA LEU A 122 13.82 -3.66 10.97
C LEU A 122 13.90 -2.86 12.27
N LYS A 123 14.66 -1.75 12.27
CA LYS A 123 14.72 -0.83 13.42
C LYS A 123 13.34 -0.26 13.75
N ARG A 124 12.58 0.19 12.75
CA ARG A 124 11.23 0.71 12.95
C ARG A 124 10.26 -0.36 13.45
N LEU A 125 10.39 -1.58 12.96
CA LEU A 125 9.57 -2.71 13.40
C LEU A 125 9.84 -3.04 14.88
N ASN A 126 11.10 -3.00 15.32
CA ASN A 126 11.45 -3.16 16.74
C ASN A 126 10.83 -2.08 17.62
N LEU A 127 10.93 -0.81 17.22
CA LEU A 127 10.32 0.29 17.97
C LEU A 127 8.80 0.12 18.10
N LEU A 128 8.13 -0.35 17.04
CA LEU A 128 6.70 -0.63 17.08
C LEU A 128 6.39 -1.77 18.05
N ILE A 129 7.16 -2.88 18.01
CA ILE A 129 7.02 -4.01 18.93
C ILE A 129 7.18 -3.57 20.39
N GLU A 130 8.19 -2.73 20.68
CA GLU A 130 8.48 -2.24 22.04
C GLU A 130 7.37 -1.33 22.58
N SER A 131 6.74 -0.55 21.69
CA SER A 131 5.66 0.39 22.05
C SER A 131 4.25 -0.22 22.05
N GLU A 132 4.08 -1.45 21.53
CA GLU A 132 2.76 -2.02 21.30
C GLU A 132 2.20 -2.67 22.56
N SER A 133 1.04 -2.18 23.01
CA SER A 133 0.35 -2.68 24.20
C SER A 133 -0.63 -3.82 23.89
N SER A 134 -1.10 -3.93 22.64
CA SER A 134 -1.99 -5.02 22.22
C SER A 134 -1.20 -6.32 22.03
N ARG A 135 -1.49 -7.33 22.86
CA ARG A 135 -0.89 -8.66 22.76
C ARG A 135 -1.00 -9.25 21.35
N ASP A 136 -2.18 -9.17 20.74
CA ASP A 136 -2.43 -9.75 19.41
C ASP A 136 -1.61 -9.05 18.32
N LYS A 137 -1.54 -7.72 18.37
CA LYS A 137 -0.74 -6.95 17.41
C LYS A 137 0.75 -7.18 17.62
N SER A 138 1.23 -7.28 18.86
CA SER A 138 2.62 -7.62 19.18
C SER A 138 3.02 -9.00 18.65
N ILE A 139 2.17 -10.01 18.78
CA ILE A 139 2.39 -11.35 18.20
C ILE A 139 2.53 -11.25 16.68
N ARG A 140 1.63 -10.53 16.00
CA ARG A 140 1.70 -10.34 14.53
C ARG A 140 2.95 -9.60 14.10
N LEU A 141 3.37 -8.55 14.82
CA LEU A 141 4.61 -7.83 14.54
C LEU A 141 5.84 -8.73 14.68
N LEU A 142 5.89 -9.57 15.72
CA LEU A 142 6.97 -10.54 15.93
C LEU A 142 7.02 -11.61 14.82
N GLN A 143 5.86 -12.11 14.41
CA GLN A 143 5.76 -13.07 13.30
C GLN A 143 6.23 -12.44 11.98
N LEU A 144 5.75 -11.24 11.66
CA LEU A 144 6.20 -10.49 10.48
C LEU A 144 7.72 -10.29 10.53
N LYS A 145 8.28 -9.87 11.67
CA LYS A 145 9.73 -9.71 11.84
C LYS A 145 10.48 -11.00 11.54
N LYS A 146 10.02 -12.14 12.08
CA LYS A 146 10.64 -13.45 11.86
C LYS A 146 10.68 -13.78 10.37
N GLN A 147 9.55 -13.65 9.67
CA GLN A 147 9.43 -13.94 8.23
C GLN A 147 10.38 -13.07 7.38
N LEU A 148 10.58 -11.81 7.76
CA LEU A 148 11.46 -10.88 7.04
C LEU A 148 12.96 -11.16 7.24
N LEU A 149 13.33 -11.87 8.30
CA LEU A 149 14.72 -12.23 8.61
C LEU A 149 15.14 -13.54 7.95
N GLU A 150 14.19 -14.40 7.57
CA GLU A 150 14.43 -15.66 6.86
C GLU A 150 14.71 -15.48 5.36
N LYS A 151 14.70 -14.23 4.87
CA LYS A 151 14.97 -13.80 3.49
C LYS A 151 16.21 -12.91 3.44
#